data_AF-A0AAU8HBE3-F1
#
_entry.id   AF-A0AAU8HBE3-F1
#
_cell.length_a   1.000
_cell.length_b   1.000
_cell.length_c   1.000
_cell.angle_alpha   90.00
_cell.angle_beta   90.00
_cell.angle_gamma   90.00
#
_symmetry.space_group_name_H-M   'P 1'
#
loop_
_entity.id
_entity.type
_entity.pdbx_description
1 polymer ?
#
loop_
_entity_poly.entity_id
_entity_poly.type
_entity_poly.pdbx_seq_one_letter_code
_entity_poly.pdbx_strand_id
1 'polypeptide(L)'
;MTVDEVFHQGGPGCYELTRVHHTDGYVLRVRVYRDSYAKQSSAVAEVLTPLFTWTIIASSPGHSWHRTTPTTAPNAGTLIPVADEVLQRARRILPVSPPFTTPGR
;
A
#
# COMPACT_ATOMS: atom_id res chain seq x y z
N MET A 1 -5.47 -2.10 -11.81
CA MET A 1 -4.19 -2.04 -12.57
C MET A 1 -3.18 -1.26 -11.74
N THR A 2 -1.92 -1.72 -11.63
CA THR A 2 -0.82 -0.91 -11.06
C THR A 2 -0.38 0.10 -12.11
N VAL A 3 -0.27 1.36 -11.71
CA VAL A 3 0.05 2.50 -12.59
C VAL A 3 1.46 3.00 -12.31
N ASP A 4 1.90 2.93 -11.06
CA ASP A 4 3.22 3.34 -10.63
C ASP A 4 3.72 2.40 -9.53
N GLU A 5 5.02 2.15 -9.52
CA GLU A 5 5.69 1.33 -8.53
C GLU A 5 7.09 1.89 -8.28
N VAL A 6 7.36 2.19 -7.01
CA VAL A 6 8.65 2.73 -6.59
C VAL A 6 9.15 1.94 -5.39
N PHE A 7 10.39 1.47 -5.51
CA PHE A 7 11.08 0.74 -4.45
C PHE A 7 12.33 1.49 -4.05
N HIS A 8 12.48 1.75 -2.76
CA HIS A 8 13.62 2.43 -2.20
C HIS A 8 14.30 1.55 -1.15
N GLN A 9 15.62 1.47 -1.25
CA GLN A 9 16.46 0.86 -0.24
C GLN A 9 17.15 1.98 0.54
N GLY A 10 16.80 2.12 1.82
CA GLY A 10 17.34 3.19 2.68
C GLY A 10 18.62 2.78 3.39
N GLY A 11 18.72 1.52 3.81
CA GLY A 11 19.87 0.98 4.53
C GLY A 11 19.68 -0.50 4.91
N PRO A 12 20.61 -1.10 5.66
CA PRO A 12 20.45 -2.47 6.15
C PRO A 12 19.16 -2.62 6.96
N GLY A 13 18.28 -3.55 6.58
CA GLY A 13 17.01 -3.76 7.27
C GLY A 13 15.90 -2.77 6.93
N CYS A 14 16.19 -1.66 6.22
CA CYS A 14 15.25 -0.59 5.93
C CYS A 14 14.99 -0.43 4.43
N TYR A 15 13.76 -0.71 4.01
CA TYR A 15 13.34 -0.56 2.62
C TYR A 15 11.84 -0.30 2.51
N GLU A 16 11.45 0.43 1.48
CA GLU A 16 10.08 0.86 1.24
C GLU A 16 9.61 0.47 -0.17
N LEU A 17 8.37 0.01 -0.26
CA LEU A 17 7.65 -0.17 -1.51
C LEU A 17 6.43 0.73 -1.52
N THR A 18 6.31 1.58 -2.54
CA THR A 18 5.09 2.32 -2.84
C THR A 18 4.52 1.84 -4.17
N ARG A 19 3.21 1.55 -4.20
CA ARG A 19 2.49 1.17 -5.42
C ARG A 19 1.22 1.98 -5.55
N VAL A 20 0.94 2.49 -6.73
CA VAL A 20 -0.31 3.18 -7.04
C VAL A 20 -1.15 2.32 -7.97
N HIS A 21 -2.42 2.14 -7.62
CA HIS A 21 -3.37 1.31 -8.35
C HIS A 21 -4.63 2.10 -8.72
N HIS A 22 -5.11 1.91 -9.93
CA HIS A 22 -6.49 2.24 -10.30
C HIS A 22 -7.37 1.02 -10.08
N THR A 23 -8.45 1.18 -9.29
CA THR A 23 -9.44 0.14 -8.97
C THR A 23 -10.82 0.77 -8.92
N ASP A 24 -11.74 0.36 -9.79
CA ASP A 24 -13.17 0.72 -9.73
C ASP A 24 -13.45 2.23 -9.58
N GLY A 25 -12.67 3.06 -10.29
CA GLY A 25 -12.78 4.52 -10.23
C GLY A 25 -12.06 5.18 -9.04
N TYR A 26 -11.44 4.40 -8.16
CA TYR A 26 -10.55 4.87 -7.10
C TYR A 26 -9.09 4.81 -7.51
N VAL A 27 -8.32 5.77 -7.00
CA VAL A 27 -6.85 5.71 -6.98
C VAL A 27 -6.42 5.30 -5.59
N LEU A 28 -5.74 4.16 -5.51
CA LEU A 28 -5.20 3.61 -4.27
C LEU A 28 -3.69 3.72 -4.26
N ARG A 29 -3.12 4.14 -3.14
CA ARG A 29 -1.67 4.09 -2.89
C ARG A 29 -1.40 3.13 -1.75
N VAL A 30 -0.57 2.13 -2.01
CA VAL A 30 -0.11 1.17 -1.00
C VAL A 30 1.32 1.53 -0.66
N ARG A 31 1.61 1.72 0.63
CA ARG A 31 2.95 1.99 1.14
C ARG A 31 3.31 0.92 2.16
N VAL A 32 4.43 0.25 1.93
CA VAL A 32 4.97 -0.75 2.83
C VAL A 32 6.37 -0.32 3.19
N TYR A 33 6.56 0.10 4.44
CA TYR A 33 7.84 0.44 5.00
C TYR A 33 8.28 -0.67 5.94
N ARG A 34 9.39 -1.32 5.61
CA ARG A 34 10.07 -2.22 6.54
C ARG A 34 11.23 -1.47 7.18
N ASP A 35 11.26 -1.55 8.49
CA ASP A 35 12.36 -1.09 9.32
C ASP A 35 13.14 -2.28 9.87
N SER A 36 14.34 -2.04 10.41
CA SER A 36 15.05 -3.04 11.20
C SER A 36 14.24 -3.54 12.41
N TYR A 37 13.39 -2.69 12.98
CA TYR A 37 12.50 -3.01 14.08
C TYR A 37 11.05 -3.20 13.63
N ALA A 38 10.49 -4.38 13.91
CA ALA A 38 9.11 -4.74 13.53
C ALA A 38 8.04 -3.73 14.01
N LYS A 39 8.26 -3.08 15.16
CA LYS A 39 7.34 -2.06 15.71
C LYS A 39 7.33 -0.75 14.91
N GLN A 40 8.38 -0.47 14.16
CA GLN A 40 8.52 0.73 13.31
C GLN A 40 8.15 0.45 11.86
N SER A 41 7.96 -0.83 11.51
CA SER A 41 7.49 -1.24 10.18
C SER A 41 5.99 -1.01 10.06
N SER A 42 5.54 -0.62 8.88
CA SER A 42 4.14 -0.33 8.61
C SER A 42 3.76 -0.71 7.19
N ALA A 43 2.52 -1.14 7.01
CA ALA A 43 1.92 -1.33 5.70
C ALA A 43 0.55 -0.66 5.69
N VAL A 44 0.31 0.24 4.75
CA VAL A 44 -0.93 1.01 4.64
C VAL A 44 -1.42 1.04 3.20
N ALA A 45 -2.73 1.00 3.03
CA ALA A 45 -3.39 1.36 1.78
C ALA A 45 -4.22 2.61 2.01
N GLU A 46 -4.02 3.56 1.13
CA GLU A 46 -4.62 4.87 1.15
C GLU A 46 -5.45 5.06 -0.12
N VAL A 47 -6.57 5.78 -0.01
CA VAL A 47 -7.35 6.22 -1.15
C VAL A 47 -7.11 7.71 -1.40
N LEU A 48 -6.98 8.10 -2.66
CA LEU A 48 -6.98 9.50 -3.06
C LEU A 48 -8.41 10.03 -2.97
N THR A 49 -8.62 11.02 -2.11
CA THR A 49 -9.93 11.68 -1.99
C THR A 49 -10.09 12.77 -3.07
N PRO A 50 -11.32 13.24 -3.32
CA PRO A 50 -11.56 14.37 -4.22
C PRO A 50 -10.87 15.67 -3.80
N LEU A 51 -10.48 15.79 -2.52
CA LEU A 51 -9.71 16.93 -2.01
C LEU A 51 -8.21 16.79 -2.28
N PHE A 52 -7.79 15.82 -3.11
CA PHE A 52 -6.41 15.51 -3.42
C PHE A 52 -5.55 15.15 -2.20
N THR A 53 -6.17 14.52 -1.20
CA THR A 53 -5.49 14.01 0.01
C THR A 53 -5.54 12.49 0.06
N TRP A 54 -4.49 11.90 0.63
CA TRP A 54 -4.43 10.45 0.87
C TRP A 54 -5.02 10.13 2.23
N THR A 55 -6.02 9.25 2.24
CA THR A 55 -6.67 8.78 3.47
C THR A 55 -6.45 7.29 3.65
N ILE A 56 -5.90 6.88 4.80
CA ILE A 56 -5.69 5.47 5.13
C ILE A 56 -7.05 4.78 5.27
N ILE A 57 -7.26 3.72 4.49
CA ILE A 57 -8.47 2.90 4.53
C ILE A 57 -8.20 1.48 5.05
N ALA A 58 -6.95 1.02 4.93
CA ALA A 58 -6.53 -0.25 5.50
C ALA A 58 -5.07 -0.15 5.97
N SER A 59 -4.74 -0.89 7.01
CA SER A 59 -3.37 -1.02 7.49
C SER A 59 -3.08 -2.45 7.95
N SER A 60 -1.80 -2.79 8.00
CA SER A 60 -1.29 -3.99 8.64
C SER A 60 -0.05 -3.62 9.46
N PRO A 61 -0.05 -3.93 10.77
CA PRO A 61 1.08 -3.57 11.63
C PRO A 61 2.29 -4.43 11.30
N GLY A 62 3.48 -3.83 11.36
CA GLY A 62 4.75 -4.47 11.00
C GLY A 62 4.98 -5.84 11.65
N HIS A 63 4.61 -6.02 12.92
CA HIS A 63 4.81 -7.28 13.64
C HIS A 63 4.12 -8.50 13.00
N SER A 64 3.08 -8.30 12.18
CA SER A 64 2.35 -9.38 11.52
C SER A 64 3.10 -10.00 10.33
N TRP A 65 3.98 -9.24 9.67
CA TRP A 65 4.65 -9.66 8.43
C TRP A 65 6.17 -9.46 8.46
N HIS A 66 6.73 -8.73 9.43
CA HIS A 66 8.16 -8.41 9.47
C HIS A 66 9.05 -9.65 9.40
N ARG A 67 8.69 -10.72 10.12
CA ARG A 67 9.43 -11.99 10.15
C ARG A 67 9.41 -12.76 8.83
N THR A 68 8.43 -12.51 7.96
CA THR A 68 8.34 -13.15 6.64
C THR A 68 9.12 -12.40 5.57
N THR A 69 9.69 -11.24 5.93
CA THR A 69 10.49 -10.40 5.03
C THR A 69 11.96 -10.40 5.46
N PRO A 70 12.91 -10.70 4.54
CA PRO A 70 14.33 -10.73 4.84
C PRO A 70 14.86 -9.35 5.26
N THR A 71 15.95 -9.33 6.01
CA THR A 71 16.64 -8.07 6.39
C THR A 71 17.20 -7.34 5.18
N THR A 72 17.61 -8.07 4.14
CA THR A 72 18.07 -7.50 2.87
C THR A 72 17.07 -7.86 1.79
N ALA A 73 16.48 -6.86 1.14
CA ALA A 73 15.60 -7.07 -0.01
C ALA A 73 16.40 -6.89 -1.30
N PRO A 74 16.42 -7.89 -2.21
CA PRO A 74 17.05 -7.74 -3.52
C PRO A 74 16.24 -6.84 -4.47
N ASN A 75 14.92 -6.74 -4.26
CA ASN A 75 14.00 -5.93 -5.06
C ASN A 75 12.61 -5.81 -4.38
N ALA A 76 11.73 -5.04 -5.04
CA ALA A 76 10.34 -4.81 -4.67
C ALA A 76 9.53 -6.08 -4.38
N GLY A 77 9.83 -7.20 -5.06
CA GLY A 77 9.14 -8.48 -4.93
C GLY A 77 9.06 -9.01 -3.51
N THR A 78 9.98 -8.57 -2.65
CA THR A 78 9.99 -8.89 -1.22
C THR A 78 8.77 -8.35 -0.48
N LEU A 79 8.28 -7.15 -0.85
CA LEU A 79 7.15 -6.50 -0.19
C LEU A 79 5.84 -6.64 -0.96
N ILE A 80 5.85 -7.19 -2.17
CA ILE A 80 4.63 -7.38 -2.98
C ILE A 80 3.56 -8.18 -2.22
N PRO A 81 3.86 -9.32 -1.55
CA PRO A 81 2.83 -10.06 -0.82
C PRO A 81 2.14 -9.24 0.28
N VAL A 82 2.91 -8.43 1.00
CA VAL A 82 2.39 -7.53 2.05
C VAL A 82 1.55 -6.42 1.43
N ALA A 83 2.03 -5.83 0.34
CA ALA A 83 1.31 -4.80 -0.39
C ALA A 83 -0.03 -5.32 -0.93
N ASP A 84 -0.04 -6.52 -1.52
CA ASP A 84 -1.23 -7.15 -2.07
C ASP A 84 -2.26 -7.51 -0.98
N GLU A 85 -1.82 -7.95 0.21
CA GLU A 85 -2.70 -8.21 1.34
C GLU A 85 -3.44 -6.94 1.79
N VAL A 86 -2.70 -5.84 1.98
CA VAL A 86 -3.29 -4.57 2.42
C VAL A 86 -4.16 -3.95 1.32
N LEU A 87 -3.77 -4.09 0.05
CA LEU A 87 -4.59 -3.71 -1.10
C LEU A 87 -5.90 -4.49 -1.13
N GLN A 88 -5.86 -5.81 -0.93
CA GLN A 88 -7.06 -6.63 -0.91
C GLN A 88 -7.98 -6.25 0.25
N ARG A 89 -7.43 -5.94 1.42
CA ARG A 89 -8.20 -5.43 2.56
C ARG A 89 -8.87 -4.09 2.23
N ALA A 90 -8.13 -3.15 1.63
CA ALA A 90 -8.67 -1.88 1.15
C ALA A 90 -9.84 -2.05 0.18
N ARG A 91 -9.70 -2.95 -0.81
CA ARG A 91 -10.76 -3.26 -1.79
C ARG A 91 -12.05 -3.80 -1.17
N ARG A 92 -11.95 -4.52 -0.05
CA ARG A 92 -13.14 -5.01 0.68
C ARG A 92 -13.85 -3.91 1.48
N ILE A 93 -13.14 -2.84 1.83
CA ILE A 93 -13.67 -1.70 2.60
C ILE A 93 -14.29 -0.66 1.66
N LEU A 94 -13.71 -0.48 0.47
CA LEU A 94 -14.24 0.46 -0.50
C LEU A 94 -15.67 0.08 -0.92
N PRO A 95 -16.56 1.07 -1.07
CA PRO A 95 -17.86 0.83 -1.68
C PRO A 95 -17.71 0.38 -3.13
N VAL A 96 -18.72 -0.36 -3.60
CA VAL A 96 -18.80 -0.87 -4.98
C VAL A 96 -18.86 0.25 -6.03
N SER A 97 -19.28 1.47 -5.62
CA SER A 97 -19.31 2.65 -6.47
C SER A 97 -18.50 3.80 -5.87
N PRO A 98 -17.64 4.48 -6.65
CA PRO A 98 -16.99 5.70 -6.22
C PRO A 98 -18.07 6.74 -5.86
N PRO A 99 -17.93 7.44 -4.72
CA PRO A 99 -19.00 8.29 -4.17
C PRO A 99 -19.45 9.40 -5.13
N PHE A 100 -18.67 9.69 -6.17
CA PHE A 100 -19.03 10.66 -7.19
C PHE A 100 -18.60 10.19 -8.57
N THR A 101 -19.32 9.21 -9.12
CA THR A 101 -19.50 9.18 -10.58
C THR A 101 -20.59 10.22 -10.86
N THR A 102 -20.23 11.41 -11.35
CA THR A 102 -21.25 12.31 -11.91
C THR A 102 -21.94 11.52 -13.03
N PRO A 103 -23.27 11.29 -12.98
CA PRO A 103 -23.95 10.72 -14.14
C PRO A 103 -23.74 11.71 -15.28
N GLY A 104 -23.12 11.21 -16.35
CA GLY A 104 -22.91 11.98 -17.57
C GLY A 104 -24.23 12.59 -18.01
N ARG A 105 -24.16 13.90 -18.28
CA ARG A 105 -25.23 14.75 -18.81
C ARG A 105 -25.66 14.31 -20.20
#